data_AF-A0A1V5NWF1-F1
#
_entry.id   AF-A0A1V5NWF1-F1
#
_cell.length_a   1.000
_cell.length_b   1.000
_cell.length_c   1.000
_cell.angle_alpha   90.00
_cell.angle_beta   90.00
_cell.angle_gamma   90.00
#
_symmetry.space_group_name_H-M   'P 1'
#
loop_
_entity.id
_entity.type
_entity.pdbx_description
1 polymer ?
#
loop_
_entity_poly.entity_id
_entity_poly.type
_entity_poly.pdbx_seq_one_letter_code
_entity_poly.pdbx_strand_id
1 'polypeptide(L)'
;MQRTYDHKESTTAEAERLCERLGPGWEPRVWSNDGWHFEAHYKGLIHVYPSSHGGTWFCVIGECGMLASLAPEGIPHLTDPVEVVRLTVAGYRRKWVAFKAEQEELVRAGEECLKGDL
;
A
#
# COMPACT_ATOMS: atom_id res chain seq x y z
N MET A 1 14.38 11.72 -3.38
CA MET A 1 13.92 12.32 -4.65
C MET A 1 12.69 11.53 -5.06
N GLN A 2 11.49 12.10 -4.91
CA GLN A 2 10.24 11.42 -5.30
C GLN A 2 10.36 11.05 -6.78
N ARG A 3 10.13 9.78 -7.16
CA ARG A 3 10.01 9.42 -8.58
C ARG A 3 8.72 10.05 -9.10
N THR A 4 8.80 11.29 -9.55
CA THR A 4 7.77 11.88 -10.41
C THR A 4 7.97 11.27 -11.78
N TYR A 5 6.93 10.61 -12.29
CA TYR A 5 6.95 10.08 -13.64
C TYR A 5 6.56 11.20 -14.61
N ASP A 6 7.27 11.31 -15.73
CA ASP A 6 7.07 12.42 -16.68
C ASP A 6 5.79 12.24 -17.52
N HIS A 7 5.28 11.00 -17.61
CA HIS A 7 4.19 10.64 -18.51
C HIS A 7 3.19 9.69 -17.87
N LYS A 8 1.89 10.02 -17.96
CA LYS A 8 0.75 9.21 -17.50
C LYS A 8 0.86 7.75 -17.90
N GLU A 9 1.20 7.47 -19.16
CA GLU A 9 1.29 6.10 -19.70
C GLU A 9 2.35 5.27 -18.96
N SER A 10 3.53 5.85 -18.73
CA SER A 10 4.59 5.19 -17.96
C SER A 10 4.17 4.93 -16.51
N THR A 11 3.43 5.87 -15.91
CA THR A 11 2.89 5.75 -14.56
C THR A 11 1.83 4.66 -14.46
N THR A 12 0.95 4.58 -15.46
CA THR A 12 -0.06 3.53 -15.56
C THR A 12 0.58 2.16 -15.68
N ALA A 13 1.57 2.01 -16.57
CA ALA A 13 2.29 0.74 -16.71
C ALA A 13 3.00 0.31 -15.42
N GLU A 14 3.56 1.24 -14.66
CA GLU A 14 4.20 0.94 -13.37
C GLU A 14 3.18 0.57 -12.28
N ALA A 15 1.99 1.18 -12.29
CA ALA A 15 0.90 0.81 -11.42
C ALA A 15 0.39 -0.61 -11.72
N GLU A 16 0.23 -0.95 -13.00
CA GLU A 16 -0.16 -2.29 -13.46
C GLU A 16 0.88 -3.34 -13.05
N ARG A 17 2.17 -3.07 -13.28
CA ARG A 17 3.28 -3.94 -12.82
C ARG A 17 3.29 -4.13 -11.31
N LEU A 18 2.96 -3.09 -10.55
CA LEU A 18 2.86 -3.21 -9.10
C LEU A 18 1.70 -4.15 -8.71
N CYS A 19 0.53 -4.00 -9.32
CA CYS A 19 -0.61 -4.90 -9.10
C CYS A 19 -0.27 -6.35 -9.45
N GLU A 20 0.39 -6.59 -10.59
CA GLU A 20 0.86 -7.94 -10.98
C GLU A 20 1.76 -8.57 -9.92
N ARG A 21 2.68 -7.79 -9.33
CA ARG A 21 3.58 -8.27 -8.27
C ARG A 21 2.87 -8.56 -6.95
N LEU A 22 1.79 -7.84 -6.67
CA LEU A 22 1.01 -7.97 -5.44
C LEU A 22 -0.06 -9.08 -5.54
N GLY A 23 -0.40 -9.50 -6.76
CA GLY A 23 -1.31 -10.59 -7.04
C GLY A 23 -2.78 -10.17 -7.26
N PRO A 24 -3.70 -11.14 -7.30
CA PRO A 24 -5.10 -10.92 -7.62
C PRO A 24 -5.82 -9.96 -6.66
N GLY A 25 -6.75 -9.17 -7.23
CA GLY A 25 -7.62 -8.25 -6.47
C GLY A 25 -7.00 -6.89 -6.15
N TRP A 26 -5.76 -6.65 -6.56
CA TRP A 26 -5.14 -5.33 -6.54
C TRP A 26 -5.50 -4.53 -7.78
N GLU A 27 -5.88 -3.26 -7.59
CA GLU A 27 -6.28 -2.35 -8.65
C GLU A 27 -5.32 -1.16 -8.74
N PRO A 28 -4.93 -0.74 -9.95
CA PRO A 28 -4.04 0.41 -10.12
C PRO A 28 -4.83 1.70 -9.93
N ARG A 29 -4.18 2.71 -9.35
CA ARG A 29 -4.71 4.07 -9.33
C ARG A 29 -3.59 5.05 -9.69
N VAL A 30 -3.89 5.97 -10.60
CA VAL A 30 -2.96 6.97 -11.12
C VAL A 30 -3.58 8.36 -11.00
N TRP A 31 -2.80 9.33 -10.54
CA TRP A 31 -3.25 10.72 -10.43
C TRP A 31 -2.10 11.70 -10.68
N SER A 32 -2.45 12.97 -10.91
CA SER A 32 -1.48 14.05 -11.11
C SER A 32 -1.59 15.10 -10.02
N ASN A 33 -0.48 15.41 -9.35
CA ASN A 33 -0.33 16.55 -8.43
C ASN A 33 1.16 16.94 -8.39
N ASP A 34 1.53 18.02 -9.07
CA ASP A 34 2.93 18.40 -9.30
C ASP A 34 3.81 17.28 -9.91
N GLY A 35 3.21 16.46 -10.78
CA GLY A 35 3.80 15.27 -11.39
C GLY A 35 2.82 14.10 -11.39
N TRP A 36 3.20 12.99 -12.03
CA TRP A 36 2.39 11.77 -12.04
C TRP A 36 2.78 10.83 -10.90
N HIS A 37 1.75 10.31 -10.23
CA HIS A 37 1.84 9.40 -9.09
C HIS A 37 0.99 8.16 -9.33
N PHE A 38 1.32 7.08 -8.63
CA PHE A 38 0.51 5.88 -8.62
C PHE A 38 0.52 5.17 -7.27
N GLU A 39 -0.49 4.33 -7.08
CA GLU A 39 -0.58 3.33 -6.03
C GLU A 39 -1.20 2.06 -6.62
N ALA A 40 -0.97 0.94 -5.95
CA ALA A 40 -1.86 -0.21 -6.04
C ALA A 40 -2.74 -0.20 -4.79
N HIS A 41 -4.02 -0.50 -4.95
CA HIS A 41 -4.94 -0.57 -3.82
C HIS A 41 -5.76 -1.87 -3.83
N TYR A 42 -6.08 -2.36 -2.64
CA TYR A 42 -6.90 -3.55 -2.45
C TYR A 42 -8.21 -3.16 -1.77
N LYS A 43 -9.32 -3.27 -2.53
CA LYS A 43 -10.70 -2.94 -2.09
C LYS A 43 -10.87 -1.52 -1.51
N GLY A 44 -9.99 -0.58 -1.85
CA GLY A 44 -10.00 0.77 -1.28
C GLY A 44 -9.57 0.86 0.18
N LEU A 45 -9.06 -0.23 0.76
CA LEU A 45 -8.73 -0.33 2.18
C LEU A 45 -7.23 -0.43 2.44
N ILE A 46 -6.45 -0.84 1.45
CA ILE A 46 -5.00 -1.01 1.57
C ILE A 46 -4.38 -0.36 0.36
N HIS A 47 -3.33 0.43 0.56
CA HIS A 47 -2.69 1.22 -0.46
C HIS A 47 -1.18 1.00 -0.40
N VAL A 48 -0.57 0.65 -1.52
CA VAL A 48 0.87 0.46 -1.68
C VAL A 48 1.41 1.51 -2.61
N TYR A 49 2.40 2.26 -2.13
CA TYR A 49 2.97 3.41 -2.82
C TYR A 49 4.46 3.22 -3.09
N PRO A 50 4.99 3.76 -4.18
CA PRO A 50 6.43 3.95 -4.33
C PRO A 50 6.94 4.98 -3.30
N SER A 51 8.04 4.66 -2.65
CA SER A 51 8.74 5.56 -1.74
C SER A 51 9.54 6.62 -2.49
N SER A 52 9.66 7.80 -1.91
CA SER A 52 10.59 8.86 -2.35
C SER A 52 12.07 8.52 -2.15
N HIS A 53 12.37 7.41 -1.47
CA HIS A 53 13.73 6.90 -1.21
C HIS A 53 14.29 6.07 -2.38
N GLY A 54 13.53 5.89 -3.46
CA GLY A 54 13.99 5.21 -4.68
C GLY A 54 14.04 3.69 -4.51
N GLY A 55 13.31 2.97 -5.37
CA GLY A 55 13.33 1.50 -5.40
C GLY A 55 12.72 0.81 -4.18
N THR A 56 12.10 1.57 -3.26
CA THR A 56 11.38 1.03 -2.09
C THR A 56 9.91 1.37 -2.17
N TRP A 57 9.10 0.64 -1.40
CA TRP A 57 7.64 0.68 -1.34
C TRP A 57 7.21 0.86 0.11
N PHE A 58 6.05 1.47 0.31
CA PHE A 58 5.41 1.54 1.61
C PHE A 58 3.93 1.23 1.51
N CYS A 59 3.33 0.71 2.58
CA CYS A 59 1.93 0.33 2.63
C CYS A 59 1.20 1.09 3.73
N VAL A 60 -0.03 1.50 3.44
CA VAL A 60 -0.96 2.15 4.36
C VAL A 60 -2.26 1.37 4.33
N ILE A 61 -2.89 1.22 5.49
CA ILE A 61 -4.22 0.65 5.62
C ILE A 61 -5.18 1.80 5.97
N GLY A 62 -6.34 1.86 5.31
CA GLY A 62 -7.37 2.91 5.39
C GLY A 62 -7.03 4.20 4.64
N GLU A 63 -7.88 5.23 4.78
CA GLU A 63 -7.70 6.50 4.06
C GLU A 63 -6.41 7.23 4.48
N CYS A 64 -5.68 7.73 3.47
CA CYS A 64 -4.31 8.26 3.49
C CYS A 64 -4.04 9.46 4.44
N GLY A 65 -4.96 9.84 5.32
CA GLY A 65 -4.81 10.98 6.25
C GLY A 65 -4.67 10.62 7.72
N MET A 66 -5.22 9.49 8.19
CA MET A 66 -5.31 9.19 9.64
C MET A 66 -4.40 8.06 10.11
N LEU A 67 -4.02 7.14 9.23
CA LEU A 67 -3.48 5.84 9.64
C LEU A 67 -1.96 5.72 9.44
N ALA A 68 -1.37 6.58 8.60
CA ALA A 68 0.08 6.79 8.54
C ALA A 68 0.67 7.24 9.91
N SER A 69 -0.12 7.99 10.69
CA SER A 69 0.23 8.46 12.04
C SER A 69 0.17 7.39 13.12
N LEU A 70 -0.38 6.21 12.82
CA LEU A 70 -0.60 5.13 13.80
C LEU A 70 0.43 3.99 13.70
N ALA A 71 1.32 4.01 12.70
CA ALA A 71 2.45 3.09 12.59
C ALA A 71 3.44 3.32 13.76
N PRO A 72 3.60 2.37 14.71
CA PRO A 72 4.38 2.58 15.95
C PRO A 72 5.86 2.85 15.74
N GLU A 73 6.42 2.38 14.62
CA GLU A 73 7.87 2.28 14.38
C GLU A 73 8.26 2.96 13.06
N GLY A 74 7.38 3.84 12.55
CA GLY A 74 7.44 4.34 11.18
C GLY A 74 6.80 3.38 10.19
N ILE A 75 6.51 3.88 8.99
CA ILE A 75 6.00 3.04 7.90
C ILE A 75 7.21 2.35 7.26
N PRO A 76 7.24 1.00 7.15
CA PRO A 76 8.35 0.31 6.55
C PRO A 76 8.51 0.72 5.08
N HIS A 77 9.75 0.96 4.68
CA HIS A 77 10.13 1.19 3.29
C HIS A 77 10.99 0.01 2.83
N LEU A 78 10.42 -0.87 2.00
CA LEU A 78 11.08 -2.11 1.58
C LEU A 78 11.19 -2.20 0.06
N THR A 79 12.20 -2.93 -0.45
CA THR A 79 12.36 -3.15 -1.89
C THR A 79 11.33 -4.12 -2.48
N ASP A 80 10.74 -4.95 -1.63
CA ASP A 80 9.66 -5.88 -1.97
C ASP A 80 8.29 -5.34 -1.50
N PRO A 81 7.35 -5.04 -2.42
CA PRO A 81 6.02 -4.56 -2.08
C PRO A 81 5.15 -5.64 -1.40
N VAL A 82 5.40 -6.93 -1.61
CA VAL A 82 4.64 -7.98 -0.93
C VAL A 82 5.01 -8.00 0.56
N GLU A 83 6.31 -7.94 0.85
CA GLU A 83 6.79 -7.93 2.23
C GLU A 83 6.34 -6.66 2.98
N VAL A 84 6.23 -5.51 2.30
CA VAL A 84 5.73 -4.30 2.95
C VAL A 84 4.25 -4.40 3.33
N VAL A 85 3.43 -5.04 2.51
CA VAL A 85 2.03 -5.36 2.86
C VAL A 85 2.00 -6.31 4.06
N ARG A 86 2.79 -7.39 4.02
CA ARG A 86 2.85 -8.39 5.08
C ARG A 86 3.21 -7.79 6.44
N LEU A 87 4.28 -6.98 6.49
CA LEU A 87 4.69 -6.32 7.73
C LEU A 87 3.67 -5.31 8.22
N THR A 88 3.03 -4.57 7.31
CA THR A 88 2.00 -3.59 7.68
C THR A 88 0.81 -4.29 8.30
N VAL A 89 0.25 -5.31 7.64
CA VAL A 89 -0.89 -6.10 8.15
C VAL A 89 -0.54 -6.77 9.50
N ALA A 90 0.66 -7.35 9.62
CA ALA A 90 1.12 -7.96 10.88
C ALA A 90 1.30 -6.94 12.01
N GLY A 91 1.84 -5.76 11.70
CA GLY A 91 2.02 -4.65 12.63
C GLY A 91 0.68 -4.12 13.13
N TYR A 92 -0.29 -3.99 12.23
CA TYR A 92 -1.67 -3.70 12.60
C TYR A 92 -2.17 -4.73 13.61
N ARG A 93 -2.15 -6.03 13.27
CA ARG A 93 -2.63 -7.12 14.15
C ARG A 93 -2.03 -7.12 15.56
N ARG A 94 -0.78 -6.70 15.75
CA ARG A 94 -0.13 -6.68 17.09
C ARG A 94 -0.64 -5.56 18.01
N LYS A 95 -1.11 -4.44 17.45
CA LYS A 95 -1.60 -3.28 18.21
C LYS A 95 -3.10 -3.36 18.58
N TRP A 96 -3.75 -4.46 18.25
CA TRP A 96 -5.20 -4.72 18.36
C TRP A 96 -5.81 -4.75 19.78
N VAL A 97 -5.10 -4.28 20.80
CA VAL A 97 -5.67 -4.23 22.16
C VAL A 97 -6.48 -2.96 22.43
N ALA A 98 -6.55 -1.98 21.50
CA ALA A 98 -7.07 -0.65 21.87
C ALA A 98 -8.14 0.02 20.98
N PHE A 99 -8.53 -0.45 19.78
CA PHE A 99 -9.43 0.34 18.91
C PHE A 99 -10.51 -0.48 18.18
N LYS A 100 -11.68 0.15 17.99
CA LYS A 100 -13.05 -0.37 17.74
C LYS A 100 -13.28 -1.21 16.46
N ALA A 101 -14.47 -1.83 16.39
CA ALA A 101 -15.01 -2.71 15.34
C ALA A 101 -14.91 -2.23 13.87
N GLU A 102 -14.83 -0.92 13.60
CA GLU A 102 -14.69 -0.37 12.24
C GLU A 102 -13.35 -0.75 11.56
N GLN A 103 -12.40 -1.32 12.29
CA GLN A 103 -11.08 -1.71 11.77
C GLN A 103 -10.94 -3.23 11.49
N GLU A 104 -11.95 -4.06 11.81
CA GLU A 104 -11.94 -5.51 11.52
C GLU A 104 -11.95 -5.80 10.02
N GLU A 105 -12.71 -5.02 9.26
CA GLU A 105 -12.78 -5.15 7.81
C GLU A 105 -11.42 -4.86 7.15
N LEU A 106 -10.69 -3.86 7.67
CA LEU A 106 -9.37 -3.49 7.18
C LEU A 106 -8.34 -4.62 7.35
N VAL A 107 -8.32 -5.25 8.53
CA VAL A 107 -7.41 -6.38 8.78
C VAL A 107 -7.83 -7.60 7.99
N ARG A 108 -9.14 -7.89 7.92
CA ARG A 108 -9.64 -9.00 7.11
C ARG A 108 -9.26 -8.84 5.64
N ALA A 109 -9.39 -7.65 5.08
CA ALA A 109 -8.94 -7.34 3.73
C ALA A 109 -7.43 -7.53 3.59
N GLY A 110 -6.64 -7.15 4.60
CA GLY A 110 -5.19 -7.36 4.63
C GLY A 110 -4.77 -8.82 4.70
N GLU A 111 -5.51 -9.64 5.43
CA GLU A 111 -5.27 -11.07 5.44
C GLU A 111 -5.73 -11.74 4.15
N GLU A 112 -6.83 -11.28 3.56
CA GLU A 112 -7.36 -11.81 2.31
C GLU A 112 -6.39 -11.54 1.16
N CYS A 113 -5.83 -10.33 1.06
CA CYS A 113 -4.86 -10.01 0.03
C CYS A 113 -3.57 -10.85 0.16
N LEU A 114 -3.18 -11.24 1.38
CA LEU A 114 -2.03 -12.12 1.62
C LEU A 114 -2.34 -13.62 1.40
N LYS A 115 -3.62 -14.01 1.38
CA LYS A 115 -4.06 -15.38 1.12
C LYS A 115 -4.29 -15.64 -0.38
N GLY A 116 -4.29 -14.59 -1.21
CA GLY A 116 -4.61 -14.64 -2.63
C GLY A 116 -3.58 -15.33 -3.52
N ASP A 117 -2.33 -15.48 -3.08
CA ASP A 117 -1.30 -16.31 -3.75
C ASP A 117 -0.13 -16.65 -2.80
N LEU A 118 -0.11 -17.91 -2.32
CA LEU A 118 1.07 -18.73 -2.05
C LEU A 118 0.86 -20.09 -2.70
#